data_AF-X7F3K1-F1
#
_entry.id   AF-X7F3K1-F1
#
_cell.length_a   1.000
_cell.length_b   1.000
_cell.length_c   1.000
_cell.angle_alpha   90.00
_cell.angle_beta   90.00
_cell.angle_gamma   90.00
#
_symmetry.space_group_name_H-M   'P 1'
#
loop_
_entity.id
_entity.type
_entity.pdbx_description
1 polymer ?
#
loop_
_entity_poly.entity_id
_entity_poly.type
_entity_poly.pdbx_seq_one_letter_code
_entity_poly.pdbx_strand_id
1 'polypeptide(L)'
;MNAHVTPDALRSAGHMPPDTGALTAWREDLAAELEPLAHPARRIMMEAAVVNSGGMWIAPGKTNWGPHFAELSVGGVHASGNDLDECIAAWIKAVLRAARAAAEVAA
;
A
#
# COMPACT_ATOMS: atom_id res chain seq x y z
N MET A 1 0.74 -13.61 -33.10
CA MET A 1 -0.56 -13.37 -32.46
C MET A 1 -0.36 -13.47 -30.96
N ASN A 2 -0.39 -12.35 -30.23
CA ASN A 2 -0.41 -12.41 -28.77
C ASN A 2 -1.84 -12.70 -28.35
N ALA A 3 -2.07 -13.85 -27.71
CA ALA A 3 -3.38 -14.15 -27.15
C ALA A 3 -3.66 -13.15 -26.02
N HIS A 4 -4.68 -12.32 -26.19
CA HIS A 4 -5.17 -11.47 -25.11
C HIS A 4 -5.85 -12.37 -24.08
N VAL A 5 -5.17 -12.61 -22.97
CA VAL A 5 -5.76 -13.28 -21.82
C VAL A 5 -6.77 -12.34 -21.20
N THR A 6 -8.05 -12.71 -21.23
CA THR A 6 -9.12 -11.94 -20.61
C THR A 6 -9.33 -12.38 -19.16
N PRO A 7 -9.85 -11.49 -18.28
CA PRO A 7 -10.22 -11.87 -16.92
C PRO A 7 -11.18 -13.05 -16.85
N ASP A 8 -12.09 -13.17 -17.82
CA ASP A 8 -13.04 -14.28 -17.90
C ASP A 8 -12.33 -15.60 -18.25
N ALA A 9 -11.38 -15.58 -19.19
CA ALA A 9 -10.58 -16.77 -19.52
C ALA A 9 -9.76 -17.26 -18.31
N LEU A 10 -9.25 -16.34 -17.49
CA LEU A 10 -8.55 -16.69 -16.24
C LEU A 10 -9.49 -17.34 -15.23
N ARG A 11 -10.69 -16.78 -15.03
CA ARG A 11 -11.69 -17.38 -14.13
C ARG A 11 -12.15 -18.76 -14.60
N SER A 12 -12.38 -18.93 -15.91
CA SER A 12 -12.72 -20.24 -16.50
C SER A 12 -11.59 -21.26 -16.34
N ALA A 13 -10.34 -20.82 -16.27
CA ALA A 13 -9.18 -21.67 -15.97
C ALA A 13 -8.99 -21.94 -14.46
N GLY A 14 -9.89 -21.47 -13.60
CA GLY A 14 -9.84 -21.69 -12.15
C GLY A 14 -9.01 -20.65 -11.39
N HIS A 15 -8.51 -19.59 -12.05
CA HIS A 15 -7.88 -18.48 -11.37
C HIS A 15 -8.94 -17.56 -10.78
N MET A 16 -9.17 -17.69 -9.47
CA MET A 16 -10.05 -16.79 -8.74
C MET A 16 -9.36 -15.43 -8.54
N PRO A 17 -10.10 -14.31 -8.66
CA PRO A 17 -9.57 -13.01 -8.28
C PRO A 17 -9.22 -13.02 -6.78
N PRO A 18 -8.20 -12.23 -6.37
CA PRO A 18 -7.82 -12.13 -4.97
C PRO A 18 -8.98 -11.60 -4.12
N ASP A 19 -9.05 -12.04 -2.86
CA ASP A 19 -10.01 -11.51 -1.89
C ASP A 19 -9.67 -10.05 -1.56
N THR A 20 -10.34 -9.15 -2.26
CA THR A 20 -10.17 -7.70 -2.09
C THR A 20 -10.75 -7.19 -0.78
N GLY A 21 -11.70 -7.90 -0.16
CA GLY A 21 -12.27 -7.55 1.14
C GLY A 21 -11.26 -7.75 2.26
N ALA A 22 -10.63 -8.92 2.31
CA ALA A 22 -9.55 -9.22 3.26
C ALA A 22 -8.37 -8.25 3.13
N LEU A 23 -7.97 -7.88 1.90
CA LEU A 23 -6.90 -6.91 1.68
C LEU A 23 -7.28 -5.49 2.12
N THR A 24 -8.55 -5.12 1.99
CA THR A 24 -9.04 -3.80 2.44
C THR A 24 -9.02 -3.72 3.96
N ALA A 25 -9.59 -4.72 4.66
CA ALA A 25 -9.56 -4.79 6.11
C ALA A 25 -8.12 -4.74 6.66
N TRP A 26 -7.21 -5.54 6.07
CA TRP A 26 -5.80 -5.55 6.47
C TRP A 26 -5.12 -4.17 6.35
N ARG A 27 -5.40 -3.43 5.28
CA ARG A 27 -4.85 -2.07 5.10
C ARG A 27 -5.38 -1.13 6.18
N GLU A 28 -6.67 -1.20 6.47
CA GLU A 28 -7.33 -0.36 7.48
C GLU A 28 -6.80 -0.63 8.88
N ASP A 29 -6.66 -1.90 9.26
CA ASP A 29 -6.06 -2.31 10.53
C ASP A 29 -4.62 -1.80 10.65
N LEU A 30 -3.80 -2.00 9.60
CA LEU A 30 -2.42 -1.52 9.58
C LEU A 30 -2.36 0.02 9.70
N ALA A 31 -3.24 0.75 9.00
CA ALA A 31 -3.28 2.20 9.06
C ALA A 31 -3.69 2.70 10.45
N ALA A 32 -4.68 2.06 11.08
CA ALA A 32 -5.16 2.40 12.42
C ALA A 32 -4.10 2.15 13.50
N GLU A 33 -3.32 1.07 13.37
CA GLU A 33 -2.20 0.78 14.28
C GLU A 33 -1.03 1.75 14.10
N LEU A 34 -0.72 2.17 12.87
CA LEU A 34 0.37 3.11 12.59
C LEU A 34 0.05 4.56 12.96
N GLU A 35 -1.20 4.99 12.80
CA GLU A 35 -1.63 6.38 13.02
C GLU A 35 -1.24 6.96 14.40
N PRO A 36 -1.39 6.27 15.53
CA PRO A 36 -1.01 6.83 16.84
C PRO A 36 0.50 6.78 17.11
N LEU A 37 1.28 6.02 16.34
CA LEU A 37 2.70 5.80 16.62
C LEU A 37 3.58 7.00 16.25
N ALA A 38 4.69 7.17 16.98
CA ALA A 38 5.76 8.09 16.60
C ALA A 38 6.51 7.60 15.35
N HIS A 39 7.16 8.51 14.62
CA HIS A 39 7.85 8.21 13.36
C HIS A 39 8.80 7.00 13.42
N PRO A 40 9.67 6.83 14.44
CA PRO A 40 10.55 5.66 14.48
C PRO A 40 9.79 4.33 14.57
N ALA A 41 8.72 4.28 15.37
CA ALA A 41 7.90 3.08 15.52
C ALA A 41 7.09 2.79 14.24
N ARG A 42 6.55 3.82 13.59
CA ARG A 42 5.90 3.68 12.29
C ARG A 42 6.83 3.08 11.24
N ARG A 43 8.08 3.54 11.18
CA ARG A 43 9.07 3.04 10.21
C ARG A 43 9.32 1.54 10.38
N ILE A 44 9.58 1.09 11.62
CA ILE A 44 9.83 -0.33 11.92
C ILE A 44 8.65 -1.19 11.50
N MET A 45 7.44 -0.76 11.86
CA MET A 45 6.24 -1.54 11.60
C MET A 45 5.87 -1.55 10.11
N MET A 46 6.01 -0.41 9.41
CA MET A 46 5.77 -0.38 7.96
C MET A 46 6.84 -1.15 7.18
N GLU A 47 8.10 -1.15 7.60
CA GLU A 47 9.14 -2.00 7.01
C GLU A 47 8.77 -3.49 7.14
N ALA A 48 8.29 -3.93 8.30
CA ALA A 48 7.79 -5.29 8.48
C ALA A 48 6.59 -5.58 7.57
N ALA A 49 5.64 -4.65 7.43
CA ALA A 49 4.49 -4.80 6.53
C ALA A 49 4.92 -4.93 5.07
N VAL A 50 5.89 -4.12 4.61
CA VAL A 50 6.47 -4.21 3.25
C VAL A 50 7.06 -5.59 3.01
N VAL A 51 7.90 -6.09 3.91
CA VAL A 51 8.53 -7.40 3.75
C VAL A 51 7.49 -8.51 3.69
N ASN A 52 6.51 -8.48 4.60
CA ASN A 52 5.50 -9.54 4.70
C ASN A 52 4.51 -9.54 3.53
N SER A 53 4.21 -8.37 2.95
CA SER A 53 3.28 -8.26 1.83
C SER A 53 3.95 -8.36 0.46
N GLY A 54 5.28 -8.46 0.39
CA GLY A 54 6.04 -8.30 -0.86
C GLY A 54 5.91 -6.89 -1.46
N GLY A 55 5.73 -5.88 -0.61
CA GLY A 55 5.65 -4.48 -1.00
C GLY A 55 6.99 -3.90 -1.45
N MET A 56 6.98 -2.59 -1.69
CA MET A 56 8.16 -1.84 -2.12
C MET A 56 8.44 -0.69 -1.17
N TRP A 57 9.70 -0.52 -0.79
CA TRP A 57 10.20 0.58 0.03
C TRP A 57 11.46 1.15 -0.60
N ILE A 58 11.37 2.39 -1.06
CA ILE A 58 12.49 3.10 -1.69
C ILE A 58 12.79 4.34 -0.85
N ALA A 59 13.95 4.33 -0.20
CA ALA A 59 14.47 5.50 0.48
C ALA A 59 15.06 6.50 -0.53
N PRO A 60 15.03 7.81 -0.23
CA PRO A 60 15.70 8.79 -1.06
C PRO A 60 17.22 8.51 -1.10
N GLY A 61 17.82 8.73 -2.26
CA GLY A 61 19.25 8.58 -2.49
C GLY A 61 20.05 9.57 -1.63
N LYS A 62 21.23 9.15 -1.18
CA LYS A 62 22.16 10.00 -0.40
C LYS A 62 23.08 10.87 -1.27
N THR A 63 23.01 10.71 -2.59
CA THR A 63 23.88 11.37 -3.56
C THR A 63 23.03 12.01 -4.65
N ASN A 64 23.66 12.75 -5.56
CA ASN A 64 23.00 13.30 -6.75
C ASN A 64 22.61 12.23 -7.79
N TRP A 65 22.88 10.95 -7.50
CA TRP A 65 22.58 9.83 -8.38
C TRP A 65 21.71 8.83 -7.60
N GLY A 66 20.38 9.00 -7.69
CA GLY A 66 19.40 8.18 -7.00
C GLY A 66 18.02 8.86 -6.92
N PRO A 67 17.01 8.21 -6.33
CA PRO A 67 15.68 8.79 -6.14
C PRO A 67 15.77 10.06 -5.29
N HIS A 68 15.24 11.18 -5.80
CA HIS A 68 15.19 12.44 -5.04
C HIS A 68 14.06 12.48 -4.01
N PHE A 69 13.24 11.44 -3.96
CA PHE A 69 12.06 11.31 -3.12
C PHE A 69 11.96 9.87 -2.63
N ALA A 70 11.18 9.67 -1.57
CA ALA A 70 10.83 8.36 -1.07
C ALA A 70 9.61 7.81 -1.84
N GLU A 71 9.55 6.49 -1.97
CA GLU A 71 8.36 5.78 -2.47
C GLU A 71 8.04 4.57 -1.61
N LEU A 72 6.74 4.30 -1.46
CA LEU A 72 6.19 3.18 -0.72
C LEU A 72 5.04 2.57 -1.52
N SER A 73 5.02 1.24 -1.65
CA SER A 73 3.86 0.50 -2.15
C SER A 73 3.57 -0.69 -1.25
N VAL A 74 2.41 -0.68 -0.60
CA VAL A 74 2.00 -1.69 0.39
C VAL A 74 0.51 -1.97 0.23
N GLY A 75 0.14 -3.25 0.15
CA GLY A 75 -1.25 -3.66 -0.04
C GLY A 75 -1.93 -3.15 -1.31
N GLY A 76 -1.15 -2.85 -2.36
CA GLY A 76 -1.67 -2.22 -3.58
C GLY A 76 -1.98 -0.73 -3.45
N VAL A 77 -1.56 -0.08 -2.36
CA VAL A 77 -1.63 1.38 -2.19
C VAL A 77 -0.22 1.96 -2.29
N HIS A 78 -0.06 2.93 -3.17
CA HIS A 78 1.19 3.63 -3.40
C HIS A 78 1.16 5.03 -2.76
N ALA A 79 2.29 5.44 -2.20
CA ALA A 79 2.51 6.79 -1.70
C ALA A 79 3.96 7.23 -1.95
N SER A 80 4.16 8.53 -2.13
CA SER A 80 5.45 9.17 -2.28
C SER A 80 5.55 10.40 -1.38
N GLY A 81 6.77 10.84 -1.10
CA GLY A 81 7.06 11.96 -0.20
C GLY A 81 8.54 12.35 -0.25
N ASN A 82 8.91 13.47 0.37
CA ASN A 82 10.31 13.91 0.40
C ASN A 82 11.20 12.95 1.21
N ASP A 83 10.61 12.32 2.22
CA ASP A 83 11.24 11.28 3.02
C ASP A 83 10.26 10.15 3.34
N LEU A 84 10.78 9.13 4.02
CA LEU A 84 10.02 7.95 4.39
C LEU A 84 8.90 8.23 5.41
N ASP A 85 9.05 9.23 6.29
CA ASP A 85 7.98 9.58 7.23
C ASP A 85 6.81 10.22 6.49
N GLU A 86 7.10 11.08 5.53
CA GLU A 86 6.09 11.68 4.66
C GLU A 86 5.38 10.62 3.81
N CYS A 87 6.12 9.67 3.22
CA CYS A 87 5.55 8.53 2.51
C CYS A 87 4.57 7.72 3.37
N ILE A 88 5.00 7.34 4.57
CA ILE A 88 4.17 6.54 5.49
C ILE A 88 2.92 7.33 5.88
N ALA A 89 3.06 8.62 6.21
CA ALA A 89 1.93 9.47 6.55
C ALA A 89 0.96 9.64 5.37
N ALA A 90 1.48 9.79 4.14
CA ALA A 90 0.67 9.86 2.93
C ALA A 90 -0.07 8.54 2.67
N TRP A 91 0.58 7.40 2.88
CA TRP A 91 -0.03 6.08 2.76
C TRP A 91 -1.17 5.89 3.77
N ILE A 92 -0.94 6.20 5.06
CA ILE A 92 -1.97 6.14 6.12
C ILE A 92 -3.17 7.00 5.73
N LYS A 93 -2.92 8.25 5.32
CA LYS A 93 -4.00 9.16 4.87
C LYS A 93 -4.76 8.61 3.66
N ALA A 94 -4.08 8.01 2.70
CA ALA A 94 -4.72 7.45 1.52
C ALA A 94 -5.68 6.30 1.88
N VAL A 95 -5.24 5.38 2.75
CA VAL A 95 -6.06 4.27 3.24
C VAL A 95 -7.27 4.78 4.03
N LEU A 96 -7.06 5.64 5.03
CA LEU A 96 -8.15 6.12 5.88
C LEU A 96 -9.19 6.95 5.10
N ARG A 97 -8.75 7.72 4.09
CA ARG A 97 -9.67 8.44 3.18
C ARG A 97 -10.51 7.48 2.35
N ALA A 98 -9.92 6.42 1.82
CA ALA A 98 -10.63 5.40 1.05
C ALA A 98 -11.65 4.65 1.91
N ALA A 99 -11.26 4.26 3.12
CA ALA A 99 -12.14 3.59 4.10
C ALA A 99 -13.35 4.46 4.43
N ARG A 100 -13.12 5.74 4.74
CA ARG A 100 -14.20 6.70 5.01
C ARG A 100 -15.15 6.87 3.82
N ALA A 101 -14.61 7.03 2.61
CA ALA A 101 -15.42 7.15 1.41
C ALA A 101 -16.28 5.90 1.17
N ALA A 102 -15.75 4.70 1.43
CA ALA A 102 -16.49 3.45 1.32
C ALA A 102 -17.63 3.37 2.36
N ALA A 103 -17.37 3.79 3.61
CA ALA A 103 -18.39 3.81 4.66
C ALA A 103 -19.53 4.80 4.36
N GLU A 104 -19.20 5.97 3.78
CA GLU A 104 -20.19 6.97 3.36
C GLU A 104 -21.10 6.47 2.21
N VAL A 105 -20.61 5.59 1.33
CA VAL A 105 -21.41 4.98 0.25
C VAL A 105 -22.33 3.87 0.76
N ALA A 106 -21.96 3.22 1.86
CA ALA A 106 -22.73 2.10 2.43
C ALA A 106 -23.88 2.55 3.35
N ALA A 107 -23.93 3.83 3.74
CA ALA A 107 -24.93 4.44 4.61
C ALA A 107 -26.15 4.97 3.83
#